data_AF-A0A293MKB3-F1
#
_entry.id   AF-A0A293MKB3-F1
#
_cell.length_a   1.000
_cell.length_b   1.000
_cell.length_c   1.000
_cell.angle_alpha   90.00
_cell.angle_beta   90.00
_cell.angle_gamma   90.00
#
_symmetry.space_group_name_H-M   'P 1'
#
loop_
_entity.id
_entity.type
_entity.pdbx_description
1 polymer ?
#
loop_
_entity_poly.entity_id
_entity_poly.type
_entity_poly.pdbx_seq_one_letter_code
_entity_poly.pdbx_strand_id
1 'polypeptide(L)'
;MFKLGICLIPGRFLVLLIFVIPGLAHFCEHMLFLGTEKYPEENAYHKYLSQHAGTANAFTANDHTCYYFDVAPEFLEQTLDRFASFFVCPLFNEDASDRGVVRPEWLEHPYGPEQLKMNGHVVPVKDDRSMYLTFPTPDLRMYYKSGPGHYLAHLIGHEGPGSLLKDGARGFGFIIVNVDLTEEGINHTEDIVTLIFQYLNMLRKEGPKEWIFDELKDQSSMSFRFKGKERPLSYALDLASLLHIFPMEDVLSGPYLLKEYRPEIIEDVLDRLMPDNIRVAVVGKQFAGTTNAVEKWYGTEHKLDRIPEETLQKWREAGTHENLKLPSKNEFIPTNFDACPHEPEYCHLPVM
;
A
#
# COMPACT_ATOMS: atom_id res chain seq x y z
N MET A 1 -1.48 11.73 -27.69
CA MET A 1 -2.63 11.14 -26.99
C MET A 1 -2.87 11.92 -25.71
N PHE A 2 -4.11 12.36 -25.47
CA PHE A 2 -4.53 12.84 -24.15
C PHE A 2 -4.87 11.64 -23.28
N LYS A 3 -4.61 11.77 -21.97
CA LYS A 3 -4.83 10.71 -20.99
C LYS A 3 -5.54 11.33 -19.79
N LEU A 4 -6.64 10.74 -19.37
CA LEU A 4 -7.46 11.22 -18.27
C LEU A 4 -7.75 10.06 -17.32
N GLY A 5 -7.60 10.30 -16.03
CA GLY A 5 -8.06 9.42 -14.97
C GLY A 5 -9.11 10.15 -14.14
N ILE A 6 -10.25 9.50 -13.88
CA ILE A 6 -11.17 9.89 -12.83
C ILE A 6 -11.09 8.79 -11.79
N CYS A 7 -10.63 9.15 -10.60
CA CYS A 7 -10.73 8.27 -9.46
C CYS A 7 -11.95 8.65 -8.64
N LEU A 8 -12.91 7.73 -8.55
CA LEU A 8 -14.02 7.85 -7.64
C LEU A 8 -13.59 7.24 -6.32
N ILE A 9 -13.60 8.02 -5.25
CA ILE A 9 -13.95 7.39 -3.98
C ILE A 9 -15.42 7.04 -4.14
N PRO A 10 -15.78 5.76 -4.07
CA PRO A 10 -17.18 5.41 -4.01
C PRO A 10 -17.81 6.21 -2.88
N GLY A 11 -18.83 6.99 -3.20
CA GLY A 11 -19.65 7.63 -2.18
C GLY A 11 -20.15 6.57 -1.19
N ARG A 12 -20.73 7.01 -0.06
CA ARG A 12 -21.27 6.18 1.03
C ARG A 12 -21.99 4.89 0.58
N PHE A 13 -22.52 4.85 -0.63
CA PHE A 13 -23.23 3.75 -1.28
C PHE A 13 -22.37 2.54 -1.74
N LEU A 14 -21.16 2.71 -2.31
CA LEU A 14 -20.40 1.58 -2.88
C LEU A 14 -19.45 0.88 -1.89
N VAL A 15 -18.89 1.60 -0.90
CA VAL A 15 -17.96 1.01 0.10
C VAL A 15 -18.67 -0.06 0.95
N LEU A 16 -19.99 0.05 1.13
CA LEU A 16 -20.79 -1.01 1.74
C LEU A 16 -20.95 -2.25 0.92
N LEU A 17 -21.12 -2.04 -0.37
CA LEU A 17 -21.37 -3.13 -1.28
C LEU A 17 -20.15 -4.06 -1.26
N ILE A 18 -18.93 -3.54 -1.09
CA ILE A 18 -17.69 -4.33 -0.91
C ILE A 18 -17.77 -5.33 0.26
N PHE A 19 -18.38 -4.97 1.40
CA PHE A 19 -18.40 -5.83 2.60
C PHE A 19 -19.73 -6.56 2.83
N VAL A 20 -20.85 -6.08 2.27
CA VAL A 20 -22.17 -6.73 2.36
C VAL A 20 -22.44 -7.66 1.18
N ILE A 21 -21.84 -7.40 0.01
CA ILE A 21 -21.83 -8.28 -1.17
C ILE A 21 -20.40 -8.27 -1.76
N PRO A 22 -19.49 -9.11 -1.24
CA PRO A 22 -18.11 -9.17 -1.71
C PRO A 22 -18.02 -9.16 -3.24
N GLY A 23 -17.29 -8.18 -3.78
CA GLY A 23 -17.09 -8.01 -5.22
C GLY A 23 -18.06 -7.07 -5.94
N LEU A 24 -19.08 -6.51 -5.27
CA LEU A 24 -20.07 -5.66 -5.96
C LEU A 24 -19.52 -4.31 -6.45
N ALA A 25 -18.58 -3.66 -5.75
CA ALA A 25 -17.96 -2.45 -6.30
C ALA A 25 -17.18 -2.74 -7.59
N HIS A 26 -16.43 -3.85 -7.62
CA HIS A 26 -15.76 -4.33 -8.82
C HIS A 26 -16.78 -4.73 -9.91
N PHE A 27 -17.93 -5.32 -9.55
CA PHE A 27 -19.00 -5.57 -10.53
C PHE A 27 -19.56 -4.27 -11.12
N CYS A 28 -19.89 -3.28 -10.29
CA CYS A 28 -20.33 -1.96 -10.74
C CYS A 28 -19.30 -1.28 -11.66
N GLU A 29 -18.01 -1.47 -11.41
CA GLU A 29 -16.94 -1.03 -12.30
C GLU A 29 -17.14 -1.53 -13.74
N HIS A 30 -17.32 -2.83 -13.92
CA HIS A 30 -17.57 -3.43 -15.24
C HIS A 30 -18.86 -2.92 -15.86
N MET A 31 -19.93 -2.80 -15.07
CA MET A 31 -21.24 -2.39 -15.58
C MET A 31 -21.25 -0.98 -16.20
N LEU A 32 -20.40 -0.05 -15.75
CA LEU A 32 -20.34 1.30 -16.35
C LEU A 32 -19.85 1.30 -17.80
N PHE A 33 -19.10 0.28 -18.23
CA PHE A 33 -18.64 0.14 -19.62
C PHE A 33 -19.71 -0.40 -20.58
N LEU A 34 -20.82 -0.93 -20.05
CA LEU A 34 -21.84 -1.65 -20.83
C LEU A 34 -22.97 -0.78 -21.38
N GLY A 35 -22.93 0.54 -21.13
CA GLY A 35 -23.84 1.48 -21.76
C GLY A 35 -24.44 2.49 -20.79
N THR A 36 -24.84 3.62 -21.36
CA THR A 36 -25.45 4.75 -20.64
C THR A 36 -26.67 5.22 -21.44
N GLU A 37 -27.57 6.01 -20.85
CA GLU A 37 -28.76 6.47 -21.59
C GLU A 37 -28.40 7.22 -22.89
N LYS A 38 -27.34 8.05 -22.85
CA LYS A 38 -26.85 8.79 -24.02
C LYS A 38 -26.16 7.90 -25.05
N TYR A 39 -25.55 6.80 -24.59
CA TYR A 39 -24.80 5.85 -25.42
C TYR A 39 -25.17 4.41 -25.03
N PRO A 40 -26.32 3.91 -25.50
CA PRO A 40 -26.91 2.66 -24.98
C PRO A 40 -26.36 1.39 -25.64
N GLU A 41 -25.68 1.50 -26.78
CA GLU A 41 -25.07 0.35 -27.44
C GLU A 41 -23.94 -0.20 -26.55
N GLU A 42 -24.07 -1.46 -26.17
CA GLU A 42 -23.05 -2.19 -25.40
C GLU A 42 -21.72 -2.17 -26.15
N ASN A 43 -20.61 -1.99 -25.42
CA ASN A 43 -19.25 -1.87 -25.98
C ASN A 43 -19.02 -0.66 -26.92
N ALA A 44 -20.00 0.25 -27.09
CA ALA A 44 -19.82 1.44 -27.94
C ALA A 44 -18.65 2.32 -27.51
N TYR A 45 -18.38 2.39 -26.20
CA TYR A 45 -17.24 3.13 -25.68
C TYR A 45 -15.89 2.54 -26.11
N HIS A 46 -15.69 1.23 -25.94
CA HIS A 46 -14.47 0.54 -26.37
C HIS A 46 -14.29 0.54 -27.89
N LYS A 47 -15.39 0.38 -28.63
CA LYS A 47 -15.39 0.49 -30.10
C LYS A 47 -15.01 1.89 -30.56
N TYR A 48 -15.54 2.93 -29.92
CA TYR A 48 -15.17 4.31 -30.20
C TYR A 48 -13.68 4.54 -29.93
N LEU A 49 -13.16 4.15 -28.77
CA LEU A 49 -11.74 4.31 -28.45
C LEU A 49 -10.82 3.58 -29.43
N SER A 50 -11.11 2.33 -29.77
CA SER A 50 -10.27 1.55 -30.70
C SER A 50 -10.20 2.16 -32.11
N GLN A 51 -11.26 2.84 -32.56
CA GLN A 51 -11.29 3.57 -33.83
C GLN A 51 -10.49 4.89 -33.79
N HIS A 52 -10.20 5.42 -32.60
CA HIS A 52 -9.57 6.73 -32.39
C HIS A 52 -8.23 6.63 -31.66
N ALA A 53 -7.52 5.51 -31.86
CA ALA A 53 -6.21 5.22 -31.27
C ALA A 53 -6.17 5.37 -29.74
N GLY A 54 -7.24 4.93 -29.08
CA GLY A 54 -7.44 5.02 -27.66
C GLY A 54 -7.72 3.67 -27.00
N THR A 55 -7.53 3.64 -25.69
CA THR A 55 -7.81 2.50 -24.81
C THR A 55 -8.45 3.00 -23.53
N ALA A 56 -9.17 2.12 -22.83
CA ALA A 56 -9.70 2.41 -21.50
C ALA A 56 -9.63 1.17 -20.63
N ASN A 57 -9.55 1.40 -19.33
CA ASN A 57 -9.60 0.37 -18.32
C ASN A 57 -10.05 0.99 -16.98
N ALA A 58 -10.25 0.16 -15.97
CA ALA A 58 -10.55 0.57 -14.62
C ALA A 58 -9.95 -0.43 -13.62
N PHE A 59 -9.96 -0.07 -12.34
CA PHE A 59 -9.70 -1.00 -11.24
C PHE A 59 -10.41 -0.55 -9.97
N THR A 60 -10.77 -1.52 -9.13
CA THR A 60 -11.40 -1.33 -7.83
C THR A 60 -10.43 -1.76 -6.75
N ALA A 61 -9.99 -0.79 -5.95
CA ALA A 61 -9.22 -1.00 -4.74
C ALA A 61 -10.16 -1.10 -3.51
N ASN A 62 -9.56 -1.20 -2.32
CA ASN A 62 -10.30 -1.35 -1.07
C ASN A 62 -11.18 -0.12 -0.74
N ASP A 63 -10.75 1.09 -1.13
CA ASP A 63 -11.41 2.35 -0.77
C ASP A 63 -11.68 3.30 -1.95
N HIS A 64 -11.38 2.90 -3.18
CA HIS A 64 -11.61 3.67 -4.39
C HIS A 64 -11.77 2.80 -5.65
N THR A 65 -12.46 3.33 -6.66
CA THR A 65 -12.51 2.75 -8.01
C THR A 65 -12.05 3.83 -8.98
N CYS A 66 -10.99 3.56 -9.75
CA CYS A 66 -10.51 4.51 -10.74
C CYS A 66 -10.82 4.03 -12.16
N TYR A 67 -11.35 4.94 -12.97
CA TYR A 67 -11.62 4.75 -14.40
C TYR A 67 -10.73 5.68 -15.20
N TYR A 68 -10.23 5.20 -16.34
CA TYR A 68 -9.31 5.98 -17.15
C TYR A 68 -9.36 5.61 -18.61
N PHE A 69 -8.94 6.56 -19.44
CA PHE A 69 -8.77 6.35 -20.87
C PHE A 69 -7.61 7.15 -21.45
N ASP A 70 -7.14 6.70 -22.61
CA ASP A 70 -6.37 7.52 -23.53
C ASP A 70 -7.00 7.56 -24.91
N VAL A 71 -6.77 8.65 -25.64
CA VAL A 71 -7.29 8.84 -27.00
C VAL A 71 -6.41 9.83 -27.77
N ALA A 72 -6.46 9.80 -29.10
CA ALA A 72 -5.82 10.82 -29.92
C ALA A 72 -6.38 12.24 -29.60
N PRO A 73 -5.52 13.28 -29.57
CA PRO A 73 -5.88 14.58 -29.01
C PRO A 73 -7.15 15.23 -29.55
N GLU A 74 -7.36 15.09 -30.85
CA GLU A 74 -8.49 15.62 -31.62
C GLU A 74 -9.86 15.02 -31.25
N PHE A 75 -9.89 13.90 -30.52
CA PHE A 75 -11.12 13.22 -30.10
C PHE A 75 -11.40 13.31 -28.58
N LEU A 76 -10.63 14.13 -27.85
CA LEU A 76 -10.75 14.24 -26.40
C LEU A 76 -12.16 14.63 -25.96
N GLU A 77 -12.74 15.65 -26.58
CA GLU A 77 -14.04 16.21 -26.18
C GLU A 77 -15.16 15.17 -26.30
N GLN A 78 -15.24 14.49 -27.45
CA GLN A 78 -16.24 13.46 -27.70
C GLN A 78 -16.01 12.22 -26.83
N THR A 79 -14.75 11.87 -26.55
CA THR A 79 -14.43 10.77 -25.63
C THR A 79 -14.84 11.11 -24.20
N LEU A 80 -14.55 12.34 -23.76
CA LEU A 80 -14.89 12.82 -22.42
C LEU A 80 -16.40 12.87 -22.20
N ASP A 81 -17.17 13.26 -23.21
CA ASP A 81 -18.64 13.25 -23.15
C ASP A 81 -19.21 11.83 -22.94
N ARG A 82 -18.64 10.84 -23.63
CA ARG A 82 -18.98 9.41 -23.42
C ARG A 82 -18.54 8.89 -22.06
N PHE A 83 -17.37 9.31 -21.61
CA PHE A 83 -16.83 8.90 -20.32
C PHE A 83 -17.62 9.52 -19.16
N ALA A 84 -18.01 10.79 -19.28
CA ALA A 84 -18.79 11.49 -18.28
C ALA A 84 -20.18 10.86 -18.07
N SER A 85 -20.79 10.30 -19.12
CA SER A 85 -22.11 9.68 -19.00
C SER A 85 -22.11 8.44 -18.09
N PHE A 86 -20.96 7.79 -17.87
CA PHE A 86 -20.81 6.68 -16.90
C PHE A 86 -21.23 7.11 -15.50
N PHE A 87 -21.01 8.38 -15.16
CA PHE A 87 -21.22 8.94 -13.82
C PHE A 87 -22.52 9.74 -13.70
N VAL A 88 -23.34 9.76 -14.76
CA VAL A 88 -24.60 10.51 -14.80
C VAL A 88 -25.79 9.56 -14.90
N CYS A 89 -25.82 8.69 -15.91
CA CYS A 89 -26.96 7.81 -16.18
C CYS A 89 -26.54 6.47 -16.82
N PRO A 90 -25.81 5.62 -16.07
CA PRO A 90 -25.52 4.25 -16.49
C PRO A 90 -26.80 3.41 -16.53
N LEU A 91 -26.91 2.52 -17.52
CA LEU A 91 -28.15 1.77 -17.74
C LEU A 91 -28.41 0.70 -16.68
N PHE A 92 -27.36 0.03 -16.18
CA PHE A 92 -27.47 -1.11 -15.26
C PHE A 92 -28.61 -2.09 -15.66
N ASN A 93 -28.60 -2.56 -16.92
CA ASN A 93 -29.64 -3.42 -17.50
C ASN A 93 -30.02 -4.57 -16.54
N GLU A 94 -31.32 -4.89 -16.48
CA GLU A 94 -31.99 -5.66 -15.42
C GLU A 94 -31.33 -7.02 -15.08
N ASP A 95 -30.37 -6.97 -14.17
CA ASP A 95 -30.06 -7.99 -13.14
C ASP A 95 -29.31 -7.39 -11.92
N ALA A 96 -29.32 -6.06 -11.76
CA ALA A 96 -28.63 -5.36 -10.67
C ALA A 96 -29.63 -4.96 -9.56
N SER A 97 -29.83 -5.85 -8.59
CA SER A 97 -30.81 -5.64 -7.50
C SER A 97 -30.29 -4.75 -6.35
N ASP A 98 -31.19 -3.87 -5.91
CA ASP A 98 -31.07 -2.87 -4.86
C ASP A 98 -31.21 -3.48 -3.44
N ARG A 99 -30.35 -3.07 -2.51
CA ARG A 99 -30.46 -3.41 -1.07
C ARG A 99 -30.04 -2.18 -0.29
N GLY A 100 -30.97 -1.52 0.39
CA GLY A 100 -30.67 -0.32 1.19
C GLY A 100 -29.64 -0.60 2.29
N VAL A 101 -28.41 -0.10 2.12
CA VAL A 101 -27.29 -0.31 3.08
C VAL A 101 -26.72 1.01 3.61
N VAL A 102 -26.25 1.01 4.86
CA VAL A 102 -25.82 2.20 5.64
C VAL A 102 -24.31 2.18 5.94
N ARG A 103 -23.61 3.32 5.72
CA ARG A 103 -22.13 3.52 5.79
C ARG A 103 -21.43 2.80 6.98
N PRO A 104 -20.45 1.90 6.76
CA PRO A 104 -19.52 1.49 7.80
C PRO A 104 -18.48 2.60 7.95
N GLU A 105 -18.45 3.17 9.14
CA GLU A 105 -17.28 3.86 9.64
C GLU A 105 -16.61 2.87 10.58
N TRP A 106 -15.36 2.51 10.30
CA TRP A 106 -14.54 1.78 11.26
C TRP A 106 -14.14 2.77 12.34
N LEU A 107 -15.06 2.97 13.29
CA LEU A 107 -14.78 3.69 14.53
C LEU A 107 -13.72 2.95 15.35
N GLU A 108 -13.59 1.64 15.14
CA GLU A 108 -12.64 0.75 15.80
C GLU A 108 -11.87 -0.09 14.77
N HIS A 109 -10.64 -0.44 15.15
CA HIS A 109 -9.75 -1.25 14.33
C HIS A 109 -10.33 -2.66 14.12
N PRO A 110 -10.31 -3.22 12.89
CA PRO A 110 -10.93 -4.53 12.59
C PRO A 110 -10.29 -5.71 13.35
N TYR A 111 -9.05 -5.55 13.80
CA TYR A 111 -8.42 -6.45 14.78
C TYR A 111 -8.64 -5.93 16.19
N GLY A 112 -9.66 -6.48 16.86
CA GLY A 112 -9.89 -6.29 18.28
C GLY A 112 -9.08 -7.29 19.13
N PRO A 113 -9.29 -7.32 20.46
CA PRO A 113 -8.56 -8.19 21.40
C PRO A 113 -8.59 -9.68 21.02
N GLU A 114 -9.67 -10.12 20.37
CA GLU A 114 -9.82 -11.50 19.94
C GLU A 114 -8.94 -11.87 18.74
N GLN A 115 -8.50 -10.88 17.97
CA GLN A 115 -7.63 -11.06 16.81
C GLN A 115 -6.16 -10.80 17.15
N LEU A 116 -5.81 -10.33 18.34
CA LEU A 116 -4.42 -10.12 18.74
C LEU A 116 -3.84 -11.36 19.41
N LYS A 117 -2.52 -11.43 19.52
CA LYS A 117 -1.77 -12.55 20.11
C LYS A 117 -2.09 -13.87 19.41
N MET A 118 -2.13 -13.81 18.07
CA MET A 118 -2.39 -14.94 17.20
C MET A 118 -1.12 -15.36 16.48
N ASN A 119 -0.87 -16.66 16.40
CA ASN A 119 0.12 -17.27 15.53
C ASN A 119 -0.58 -18.09 14.45
N GLY A 120 -0.31 -17.77 13.19
CA GLY A 120 -0.87 -18.45 12.03
C GLY A 120 0.18 -19.24 11.28
N HIS A 121 -0.13 -20.48 10.91
CA HIS A 121 0.66 -21.25 9.95
C HIS A 121 -0.13 -21.36 8.65
N VAL A 122 0.50 -21.00 7.53
CA VAL A 122 -0.16 -20.93 6.21
C VAL A 122 0.61 -21.77 5.21
N VAL A 123 -0.10 -22.60 4.44
CA VAL A 123 0.51 -23.42 3.38
C VAL A 123 0.43 -22.64 2.06
N PRO A 124 1.57 -22.20 1.49
CA PRO A 124 1.58 -21.46 0.24
C PRO A 124 1.34 -22.40 -0.95
N VAL A 125 0.94 -21.83 -2.10
CA VAL A 125 0.91 -22.56 -3.39
C VAL A 125 2.33 -22.76 -3.92
N LYS A 126 3.13 -21.70 -3.94
CA LYS A 126 4.56 -21.75 -4.30
C LYS A 126 5.40 -22.25 -3.14
N ASP A 127 6.62 -22.69 -3.42
CA ASP A 127 7.59 -22.95 -2.37
C ASP A 127 8.12 -21.60 -1.86
N ASP A 128 7.54 -21.14 -0.76
CA ASP A 128 7.78 -19.84 -0.14
C ASP A 128 7.92 -20.06 1.37
N ARG A 129 8.83 -19.30 1.99
CA ARG A 129 9.11 -19.33 3.42
C ARG A 129 9.22 -17.89 3.89
N SER A 130 8.16 -17.40 4.50
CA SER A 130 8.03 -16.00 4.89
C SER A 130 7.38 -15.89 6.26
N MET A 131 7.76 -14.89 7.04
CA MET A 131 7.14 -14.57 8.32
C MET A 131 6.67 -13.12 8.33
N TYR A 132 5.44 -12.92 8.77
CA TYR A 132 4.79 -11.61 8.86
C TYR A 132 4.44 -11.32 10.31
N LEU A 133 4.98 -10.23 10.86
CA LEU A 133 4.57 -9.68 12.15
C LEU A 133 3.72 -8.44 11.88
N THR A 134 2.43 -8.53 12.19
CA THR A 134 1.47 -7.47 11.94
C THR A 134 1.05 -6.81 13.24
N PHE A 135 1.20 -5.48 13.28
CA PHE A 135 0.76 -4.64 14.40
C PHE A 135 -0.33 -3.68 13.91
N PRO A 136 -1.50 -3.65 14.57
CA PRO A 136 -2.55 -2.69 14.27
C PRO A 136 -2.10 -1.28 14.69
N THR A 137 -2.40 -0.29 13.86
CA THR A 137 -2.07 1.12 14.08
C THR A 137 -3.27 2.00 13.69
N PRO A 138 -3.37 3.23 14.21
CA PRO A 138 -4.31 4.20 13.67
C PRO A 138 -3.92 4.58 12.23
N ASP A 139 -4.84 5.21 11.52
CA ASP A 139 -4.55 5.78 10.19
C ASP A 139 -3.49 6.90 10.28
N LEU A 140 -2.29 6.63 9.75
CA LEU A 140 -1.16 7.58 9.81
C LEU A 140 -1.13 8.56 8.63
N ARG A 141 -2.10 8.55 7.70
CA ARG A 141 -2.08 9.40 6.49
C ARG A 141 -2.12 10.88 6.81
N MET A 142 -2.81 11.28 7.89
CA MET A 142 -2.83 12.67 8.35
C MET A 142 -1.44 13.22 8.74
N TYR A 143 -0.48 12.32 9.00
CA TYR A 143 0.89 12.64 9.38
C TYR A 143 1.87 12.56 8.20
N TYR A 144 1.41 12.69 6.96
CA TYR A 144 2.28 12.55 5.78
C TYR A 144 3.47 13.53 5.75
N LYS A 145 3.32 14.72 6.33
CA LYS A 145 4.40 15.72 6.44
C LYS A 145 5.52 15.30 7.38
N SER A 146 5.25 14.43 8.35
CA SER A 146 6.24 13.92 9.31
C SER A 146 6.63 12.47 9.10
N GLY A 147 5.81 11.70 8.38
CA GLY A 147 6.12 10.35 7.94
C GLY A 147 6.55 9.39 9.06
N PRO A 148 5.86 9.31 10.22
CA PRO A 148 6.34 8.55 11.39
C PRO A 148 6.57 7.07 11.08
N GLY A 149 5.64 6.43 10.37
CA GLY A 149 5.89 5.04 9.98
C GLY A 149 6.85 4.87 8.80
N HIS A 150 7.20 5.94 8.03
CA HIS A 150 8.30 5.87 7.06
C HIS A 150 9.64 5.90 7.81
N TYR A 151 9.74 6.74 8.84
CA TYR A 151 10.88 6.76 9.76
C TYR A 151 11.09 5.38 10.43
N LEU A 152 10.03 4.76 10.96
CA LEU A 152 10.14 3.42 11.55
C LEU A 152 10.41 2.32 10.51
N ALA A 153 9.83 2.43 9.30
CA ALA A 153 10.14 1.51 8.19
C ALA A 153 11.63 1.52 7.86
N HIS A 154 12.22 2.70 7.77
CA HIS A 154 13.64 2.86 7.47
C HIS A 154 14.52 2.17 8.53
N LEU A 155 14.18 2.30 9.82
CA LEU A 155 14.93 1.70 10.90
C LEU A 155 14.74 0.20 11.03
N ILE A 156 13.51 -0.29 10.98
CA ILE A 156 13.18 -1.72 11.15
C ILE A 156 13.59 -2.51 9.89
N GLY A 157 13.51 -1.88 8.73
CA GLY A 157 13.59 -2.52 7.44
C GLY A 157 14.87 -2.25 6.64
N HIS A 158 15.98 -1.89 7.30
CA HIS A 158 17.19 -1.29 6.70
C HIS A 158 17.90 -2.10 5.58
N GLU A 159 17.38 -3.25 5.09
CA GLU A 159 18.03 -4.02 4.01
C GLU A 159 17.08 -4.58 2.92
N GLY A 160 15.97 -3.92 2.58
CA GLY A 160 15.26 -4.29 1.34
C GLY A 160 14.00 -3.47 1.02
N PRO A 161 13.66 -3.27 -0.27
CA PRO A 161 12.35 -2.77 -0.67
C PRO A 161 11.26 -3.77 -0.22
N GLY A 162 10.37 -3.38 0.69
CA GLY A 162 9.21 -4.19 1.11
C GLY A 162 9.26 -4.79 2.52
N SER A 163 10.30 -4.51 3.31
CA SER A 163 10.49 -5.01 4.69
C SER A 163 9.48 -4.44 5.71
N LEU A 164 8.93 -3.24 5.45
CA LEU A 164 7.78 -2.71 6.18
C LEU A 164 6.68 -2.23 5.21
N LEU A 165 5.54 -2.92 5.20
CA LEU A 165 4.37 -2.48 4.45
C LEU A 165 3.42 -1.72 5.38
N LYS A 166 3.06 -0.50 4.98
CA LYS A 166 1.88 0.18 5.52
C LYS A 166 0.69 -0.21 4.66
N ASP A 167 -0.15 -1.07 5.20
CA ASP A 167 -1.44 -1.39 4.61
C ASP A 167 -2.55 -0.83 5.52
N GLY A 168 -3.74 -0.55 4.99
CA GLY A 168 -4.81 0.06 5.78
C GLY A 168 -5.92 0.70 4.96
N ALA A 169 -6.90 1.25 5.67
CA ALA A 169 -8.02 1.99 5.09
C ALA A 169 -8.35 3.22 5.94
N ARG A 170 -9.38 3.98 5.56
CA ARG A 170 -9.81 5.16 6.36
C ARG A 170 -10.21 4.74 7.76
N GLY A 171 -9.43 5.20 8.75
CA GLY A 171 -9.64 4.92 10.17
C GLY A 171 -8.64 3.95 10.79
N PHE A 172 -7.90 3.15 10.01
CA PHE A 172 -6.92 2.20 10.55
C PHE A 172 -5.78 1.89 9.58
N GLY A 173 -4.67 1.41 10.12
CA GLY A 173 -3.57 0.89 9.32
C GLY A 173 -2.79 -0.18 10.05
N PHE A 174 -1.75 -0.68 9.39
CA PHE A 174 -0.87 -1.70 9.92
C PHE A 174 0.59 -1.28 9.77
N ILE A 175 1.40 -1.75 10.71
CA ILE A 175 2.83 -1.90 10.55
C ILE A 175 3.10 -3.40 10.42
N ILE A 176 3.64 -3.81 9.27
CA ILE A 176 3.91 -5.22 8.98
C ILE A 176 5.40 -5.40 8.78
N VAL A 177 6.05 -6.15 9.66
CA VAL A 177 7.46 -6.56 9.48
C VAL A 177 7.45 -7.89 8.72
N ASN A 178 8.01 -7.88 7.51
CA ASN A 178 8.16 -9.08 6.69
C ASN A 178 9.59 -9.60 6.77
N VAL A 179 9.76 -10.91 6.97
CA VAL A 179 11.04 -11.60 7.04
C VAL A 179 10.99 -12.82 6.12
N ASP A 180 11.83 -12.83 5.09
CA ASP A 180 12.09 -14.02 4.29
C ASP A 180 12.92 -15.02 5.12
N LEU A 181 12.51 -16.29 5.13
CA LEU A 181 13.12 -17.31 5.97
C LEU A 181 13.97 -18.28 5.15
N THR A 182 15.14 -18.61 5.70
CA THR A 182 15.93 -19.75 5.23
C THR A 182 15.28 -21.08 5.64
N GLU A 183 15.84 -22.19 5.15
CA GLU A 183 15.44 -23.54 5.60
C GLU A 183 15.57 -23.73 7.11
N GLU A 184 16.57 -23.11 7.71
CA GLU A 184 16.74 -23.14 9.17
C GLU A 184 15.86 -22.09 9.85
N GLY A 185 15.74 -20.90 9.26
CA GLY A 185 15.02 -19.77 9.85
C GLY A 185 13.56 -20.08 10.20
N ILE A 186 12.90 -20.94 9.41
CA ILE A 186 11.51 -21.36 9.69
C ILE A 186 11.36 -22.19 10.97
N ASN A 187 12.43 -22.83 11.45
CA ASN A 187 12.45 -23.55 12.73
C ASN A 187 12.82 -22.65 13.92
N HIS A 188 13.25 -21.41 13.65
CA HIS A 188 13.71 -20.43 14.64
C HIS A 188 12.82 -19.19 14.70
N THR A 189 11.54 -19.31 14.37
CA THR A 189 10.60 -18.18 14.30
C THR A 189 10.46 -17.43 15.63
N GLU A 190 10.40 -18.13 16.77
CA GLU A 190 10.35 -17.48 18.09
C GLU A 190 11.63 -16.68 18.42
N ASP A 191 12.80 -17.18 18.01
CA ASP A 191 14.08 -16.49 18.19
C ASP A 191 14.13 -15.22 17.34
N ILE A 192 13.67 -15.30 16.09
CA ILE A 192 13.60 -14.15 15.17
C ILE A 192 12.65 -13.09 15.73
N VAL A 193 11.47 -13.48 16.21
CA VAL A 193 10.52 -12.53 16.84
C VAL A 193 11.14 -11.89 18.08
N THR A 194 11.90 -12.66 18.88
CA THR A 194 12.63 -12.13 20.05
C THR A 194 13.66 -11.08 19.64
N LEU A 195 14.44 -11.32 18.58
CA LEU A 195 15.40 -10.36 18.03
C LEU A 195 14.71 -9.08 17.52
N ILE A 196 13.54 -9.21 16.88
CA ILE A 196 12.75 -8.05 16.45
C ILE A 196 12.31 -7.22 17.67
N PHE A 197 11.80 -7.85 18.73
CA PHE A 197 11.44 -7.12 19.95
C PHE A 197 12.65 -6.50 20.65
N GLN A 198 13.81 -7.16 20.63
CA GLN A 198 15.06 -6.58 21.11
C GLN A 198 15.47 -5.34 20.31
N TYR A 199 15.28 -5.35 18.99
CA TYR A 199 15.51 -4.18 18.15
C TYR A 199 14.53 -3.04 18.49
N LEU A 200 13.24 -3.34 18.59
CA LEU A 200 12.22 -2.35 18.99
C LEU A 200 12.50 -1.75 20.37
N ASN A 201 12.97 -2.55 21.33
CA ASN A 201 13.37 -2.07 22.66
C ASN A 201 14.61 -1.20 22.60
N MET A 202 15.58 -1.51 21.73
CA MET A 202 16.72 -0.64 21.47
C MET A 202 16.27 0.71 20.90
N LEU A 203 15.35 0.71 19.93
CA LEU A 203 14.76 1.95 19.39
C LEU A 203 14.04 2.77 20.45
N ARG A 204 13.28 2.13 21.35
CA ARG A 204 12.61 2.82 22.48
C ARG A 204 13.61 3.45 23.44
N LYS A 205 14.69 2.72 23.76
CA LYS A 205 15.75 3.19 24.65
C LYS A 205 16.51 4.39 24.07
N GLU A 206 16.80 4.35 22.77
CA GLU A 206 17.51 5.41 22.07
C GLU A 206 16.62 6.63 21.81
N GLY A 207 15.33 6.41 21.59
CA GLY A 207 14.38 7.44 21.17
C GLY A 207 14.57 7.88 19.72
N PRO A 208 13.60 8.62 19.15
CA PRO A 208 13.72 9.18 17.81
C PRO A 208 14.94 10.10 17.67
N LYS A 209 15.59 10.08 16.51
CA LYS A 209 16.78 10.90 16.20
C LYS A 209 16.48 11.82 15.02
N GLU A 210 16.64 13.11 15.23
CA GLU A 210 16.39 14.14 14.21
C GLU A 210 17.29 13.96 12.99
N TRP A 211 18.56 13.60 13.18
CA TRP A 211 19.50 13.41 12.05
C TRP A 211 19.06 12.29 11.08
N ILE A 212 18.36 11.26 11.56
CA ILE A 212 17.81 10.18 10.71
C ILE A 212 16.62 10.70 9.91
N PHE A 213 15.79 11.55 10.53
CA PHE A 213 14.71 12.22 9.84
C PHE A 213 15.25 13.17 8.75
N ASP A 214 16.31 13.92 9.05
CA ASP A 214 16.96 14.82 8.09
C ASP A 214 17.53 14.04 6.89
N GLU A 215 18.16 12.89 7.11
CA GLU A 215 18.62 12.02 6.01
C GLU A 215 17.46 11.55 5.13
N LEU A 216 16.36 11.09 5.73
CA LEU A 216 15.16 10.68 4.99
C LEU A 216 14.56 11.84 4.22
N LYS A 217 14.54 13.03 4.82
CA LYS A 217 14.06 14.26 4.19
C LYS A 217 14.91 14.64 2.99
N ASP A 218 16.23 14.56 3.09
CA ASP A 218 17.16 14.86 2.01
C ASP A 218 17.03 13.84 0.87
N GLN A 219 16.94 12.55 1.19
CA GLN A 219 16.70 11.48 0.23
C GLN A 219 15.36 11.64 -0.49
N SER A 220 14.28 11.92 0.24
CA SER A 220 12.95 12.21 -0.32
C SER A 220 12.97 13.44 -1.22
N SER A 221 13.64 14.51 -0.80
CA SER A 221 13.75 15.76 -1.57
C SER A 221 14.50 15.54 -2.86
N MET A 222 15.60 14.79 -2.81
CA MET A 222 16.37 14.38 -3.99
C MET A 222 15.53 13.51 -4.92
N SER A 223 14.88 12.46 -4.40
CA SER A 223 14.03 11.56 -5.18
C SER A 223 12.93 12.31 -5.91
N PHE A 224 12.30 13.28 -5.24
CA PHE A 224 11.30 14.15 -5.86
C PHE A 224 11.89 15.08 -6.92
N ARG A 225 13.03 15.74 -6.63
CA ARG A 225 13.70 16.69 -7.53
C ARG A 225 14.14 16.04 -8.85
N PHE A 226 14.66 14.82 -8.80
CA PHE A 226 15.21 14.10 -9.95
C PHE A 226 14.26 13.00 -10.47
N LYS A 227 13.00 13.04 -10.05
CA LYS A 227 11.98 12.09 -10.47
C LYS A 227 11.86 12.10 -12.00
N GLY A 228 12.03 10.92 -12.60
CA GLY A 228 11.88 10.74 -14.04
C GLY A 228 10.44 10.99 -14.48
N LYS A 229 10.28 11.48 -15.72
CA LYS A 229 8.95 11.73 -16.30
C LYS A 229 8.15 10.45 -16.41
N GLU A 230 7.00 10.38 -15.75
CA GLU A 230 6.13 9.21 -15.83
C GLU A 230 5.34 9.12 -17.13
N ARG A 231 4.82 7.92 -17.38
CA ARG A 231 3.84 7.71 -18.45
C ARG A 231 2.57 8.48 -18.10
N PRO A 232 1.98 9.26 -19.03
CA PRO A 232 0.87 10.16 -18.69
C PRO A 232 -0.37 9.49 -18.09
N LEU A 233 -0.60 8.19 -18.35
CA LEU A 233 -1.81 7.49 -17.89
C LEU A 233 -1.68 7.16 -16.42
N SER A 234 -0.58 6.49 -16.07
CA SER A 234 -0.21 6.18 -14.69
C SER A 234 -0.13 7.47 -13.88
N TYR A 235 0.48 8.52 -14.44
CA TYR A 235 0.57 9.81 -13.75
C TYR A 235 -0.80 10.42 -13.46
N ALA A 236 -1.71 10.50 -14.43
CA ALA A 236 -3.05 11.03 -14.22
C ALA A 236 -3.85 10.21 -13.20
N LEU A 237 -3.69 8.89 -13.23
CA LEU A 237 -4.33 7.96 -12.29
C LEU A 237 -3.82 8.13 -10.87
N ASP A 238 -2.50 8.12 -10.69
CA ASP A 238 -1.86 8.28 -9.41
C ASP A 238 -2.29 9.61 -8.80
N LEU A 239 -2.25 10.72 -9.57
CA LEU A 239 -2.70 12.02 -9.09
C LEU A 239 -4.19 12.04 -8.73
N ALA A 240 -5.06 11.42 -9.54
CA ALA A 240 -6.49 11.35 -9.23
C ALA A 240 -6.75 10.63 -7.90
N SER A 241 -5.99 9.57 -7.59
CA SER A 241 -6.05 8.89 -6.30
C SER A 241 -5.46 9.74 -5.16
N LEU A 242 -4.36 10.45 -5.42
CA LEU A 242 -3.68 11.28 -4.42
C LEU A 242 -4.50 12.51 -4.01
N LEU A 243 -5.33 13.07 -4.91
CA LEU A 243 -6.24 14.19 -4.60
C LEU A 243 -7.23 13.86 -3.48
N HIS A 244 -7.48 12.58 -3.23
CA HIS A 244 -8.34 12.12 -2.15
C HIS A 244 -7.65 12.04 -0.79
N ILE A 245 -6.31 12.05 -0.79
CA ILE A 245 -5.47 11.86 0.39
C ILE A 245 -4.80 13.17 0.79
N PHE A 246 -4.35 13.96 -0.19
CA PHE A 246 -3.58 15.17 0.01
C PHE A 246 -4.38 16.42 -0.40
N PRO A 247 -4.16 17.56 0.28
CA PRO A 247 -4.58 18.86 -0.24
C PRO A 247 -4.07 19.08 -1.66
N MET A 248 -4.80 19.86 -2.46
CA MET A 248 -4.46 20.14 -3.86
C MET A 248 -3.03 20.67 -4.02
N GLU A 249 -2.60 21.52 -3.10
CA GLU A 249 -1.27 22.15 -3.10
C GLU A 249 -0.14 21.15 -2.84
N ASP A 250 -0.46 20.06 -2.13
CA ASP A 250 0.49 19.02 -1.75
C ASP A 250 0.36 17.77 -2.62
N VAL A 251 -0.55 17.68 -3.60
CA VAL A 251 -0.81 16.42 -4.34
C VAL A 251 0.42 15.81 -5.02
N LEU A 252 1.31 16.66 -5.56
CA LEU A 252 2.55 16.20 -6.21
C LEU A 252 3.63 15.81 -5.19
N SER A 253 3.70 16.54 -4.08
CA SER A 253 4.84 16.50 -3.15
C SER A 253 4.58 15.69 -1.89
N GLY A 254 3.32 15.56 -1.48
CA GLY A 254 2.86 14.91 -0.25
C GLY A 254 3.28 13.45 -0.09
N PRO A 255 3.32 12.63 -1.16
CA PRO A 255 3.87 11.28 -1.07
C PRO A 255 5.38 11.20 -0.85
N TYR A 256 6.11 12.29 -1.10
CA TYR A 256 7.57 12.30 -1.11
C TYR A 256 8.15 13.13 0.04
N LEU A 257 7.79 14.40 0.11
CA LEU A 257 8.49 15.40 0.92
C LEU A 257 8.10 15.30 2.39
N LEU A 258 9.12 15.07 3.22
CA LEU A 258 9.06 15.23 4.65
C LEU A 258 9.36 16.70 5.02
N LYS A 259 8.54 17.28 5.88
CA LYS A 259 8.60 18.70 6.26
C LYS A 259 8.79 18.90 7.77
N GLU A 260 8.17 18.05 8.59
CA GLU A 260 8.06 18.24 10.05
C GLU A 260 8.65 17.05 10.82
N TYR A 261 9.66 17.28 11.66
CA TYR A 261 10.12 16.26 12.60
C TYR A 261 9.18 16.23 13.82
N ARG A 262 8.49 15.09 14.03
CA ARG A 262 7.46 14.89 15.07
C ARG A 262 7.78 13.65 15.90
N PRO A 263 8.77 13.70 16.80
CA PRO A 263 9.23 12.55 17.59
C PRO A 263 8.12 11.93 18.44
N GLU A 264 7.19 12.73 18.94
CA GLU A 264 6.07 12.27 19.78
C GLU A 264 5.14 11.28 19.06
N ILE A 265 5.02 11.40 17.73
CA ILE A 265 4.20 10.48 16.92
C ILE A 265 4.99 9.23 16.56
N ILE A 266 6.29 9.36 16.38
CA ILE A 266 7.17 8.20 16.19
C ILE A 266 7.12 7.33 17.45
N GLU A 267 7.16 7.95 18.63
CA GLU A 267 7.02 7.28 19.92
C GLU A 267 5.63 6.64 20.08
N ASP A 268 4.52 7.35 19.81
CA ASP A 268 3.17 6.76 19.89
C ASP A 268 3.02 5.53 18.98
N VAL A 269 3.60 5.57 17.78
CA VAL A 269 3.56 4.43 16.87
C VAL A 269 4.44 3.29 17.39
N LEU A 270 5.64 3.58 17.92
CA LEU A 270 6.55 2.59 18.47
C LEU A 270 5.97 1.90 19.73
N ASP A 271 5.22 2.63 20.55
CA ASP A 271 4.52 2.12 21.74
C ASP A 271 3.37 1.17 21.40
N ARG A 272 2.91 1.15 20.14
CA ARG A 272 1.92 0.17 19.66
C ARG A 272 2.56 -1.15 19.22
N LEU A 273 3.86 -1.16 18.92
CA LEU A 273 4.61 -2.34 18.44
C LEU A 273 5.01 -3.27 19.58
N MET A 274 4.01 -3.76 20.33
CA MET A 274 4.17 -4.52 21.56
C MET A 274 3.74 -5.98 21.38
N PRO A 275 4.27 -6.93 22.19
CA PRO A 275 3.86 -8.33 22.16
C PRO A 275 2.35 -8.54 22.30
N ASP A 276 1.66 -7.71 23.10
CA ASP A 276 0.21 -7.82 23.28
C ASP A 276 -0.62 -7.39 22.06
N ASN A 277 0.00 -6.65 21.14
CA ASN A 277 -0.64 -6.14 19.93
C ASN A 277 -0.22 -6.91 18.67
N ILE A 278 0.57 -7.98 18.80
CA ILE A 278 1.14 -8.69 17.66
C ILE A 278 0.17 -9.72 17.06
N ARG A 279 0.28 -9.92 15.76
CA ARG A 279 -0.11 -11.13 15.05
C ARG A 279 1.08 -11.65 14.26
N VAL A 280 1.34 -12.95 14.36
CA VAL A 280 2.41 -13.62 13.61
C VAL A 280 1.77 -14.54 12.59
N ALA A 281 2.24 -14.52 11.36
CA ALA A 281 1.90 -15.49 10.34
C ALA A 281 3.18 -16.06 9.72
N VAL A 282 3.35 -17.37 9.78
CA VAL A 282 4.46 -18.10 9.18
C VAL A 282 3.94 -18.88 7.97
N VAL A 283 4.49 -18.59 6.82
CA VAL A 283 4.16 -19.21 5.54
C VAL A 283 5.22 -20.25 5.23
N GLY A 284 4.81 -21.49 4.94
CA GLY A 284 5.75 -22.56 4.60
C GLY A 284 5.08 -23.85 4.17
N LYS A 285 5.66 -24.52 3.16
CA LYS A 285 5.18 -25.84 2.69
C LYS A 285 5.22 -26.92 3.78
N GLN A 286 6.13 -26.79 4.76
CA GLN A 286 6.29 -27.75 5.85
C GLN A 286 5.04 -27.91 6.73
N PHE A 287 4.12 -26.95 6.70
CA PHE A 287 2.89 -27.01 7.47
C PHE A 287 1.79 -27.85 6.80
N ALA A 288 1.99 -28.31 5.56
CA ALA A 288 1.04 -29.16 4.85
C ALA A 288 0.71 -30.41 5.69
N GLY A 289 -0.60 -30.70 5.84
CA GLY A 289 -1.08 -31.81 6.67
C GLY A 289 -1.09 -31.57 8.18
N THR A 290 -0.60 -30.41 8.65
CA THR A 290 -0.67 -29.99 10.08
C THR A 290 -1.71 -28.89 10.34
N THR A 291 -2.34 -28.39 9.28
CA THR A 291 -3.38 -27.36 9.28
C THR A 291 -4.76 -27.95 9.63
N ASN A 292 -5.68 -27.10 10.09
CA ASN A 292 -7.02 -27.52 10.51
C ASN A 292 -8.16 -26.64 9.96
N ALA A 293 -7.82 -25.62 9.16
CA ALA A 293 -8.78 -24.72 8.55
C ALA A 293 -8.41 -24.46 7.09
N VAL A 294 -9.42 -24.11 6.30
CA VAL A 294 -9.28 -23.75 4.90
C VAL A 294 -10.00 -22.43 4.69
N GLU A 295 -9.29 -21.44 4.15
CA GLU A 295 -9.88 -20.15 3.80
C GLU A 295 -10.91 -20.36 2.69
N LYS A 296 -12.08 -19.76 2.84
CA LYS A 296 -13.28 -20.02 2.04
C LYS A 296 -13.09 -19.72 0.55
N TRP A 297 -12.41 -18.62 0.21
CA TRP A 297 -12.40 -18.09 -1.15
C TRP A 297 -11.28 -18.66 -2.02
N TYR A 298 -10.08 -18.79 -1.45
CA TYR A 298 -8.89 -19.25 -2.17
C TYR A 298 -8.52 -20.70 -1.86
N GLY A 299 -9.18 -21.34 -0.89
CA GLY A 299 -8.86 -22.70 -0.47
C GLY A 299 -7.53 -22.79 0.27
N THR A 300 -7.04 -21.69 0.84
CA THR A 300 -5.74 -21.67 1.52
C THR A 300 -5.80 -22.42 2.85
N GLU A 301 -5.05 -23.52 2.92
CA GLU A 301 -4.87 -24.29 4.14
C GLU A 301 -4.09 -23.48 5.18
N HIS A 302 -4.64 -23.40 6.39
CA HIS A 302 -4.02 -22.68 7.49
C HIS A 302 -4.37 -23.26 8.85
N LYS A 303 -3.63 -22.83 9.86
CA LYS A 303 -3.89 -23.04 11.28
C LYS A 303 -3.76 -21.71 11.98
N LEU A 304 -4.65 -21.41 12.91
CA LEU A 304 -4.58 -20.21 13.76
C LEU A 304 -4.65 -20.63 15.22
N ASP A 305 -3.61 -20.33 15.97
CA ASP A 305 -3.48 -20.61 17.40
C ASP A 305 -3.28 -19.31 18.18
N ARG A 306 -3.65 -19.30 19.46
CA ARG A 306 -3.23 -18.22 20.38
C ARG A 306 -1.76 -18.42 20.73
N ILE A 307 -1.02 -17.32 20.77
CA ILE A 307 0.36 -17.34 21.25
C ILE A 307 0.33 -17.69 22.75
N PRO A 308 1.09 -18.70 23.20
CA PRO A 308 1.15 -19.06 24.61
C PRO A 308 1.61 -17.88 25.47
N GLU A 309 1.04 -17.75 26.67
CA GLU A 309 1.39 -16.65 27.59
C GLU A 309 2.88 -16.70 27.99
N GLU A 310 3.47 -17.89 28.07
CA GLU A 310 4.91 -18.05 28.31
C GLU A 310 5.75 -17.38 27.21
N THR A 311 5.38 -17.58 25.94
CA THR A 311 6.05 -16.97 24.79
C THR A 311 5.85 -15.45 24.78
N LEU A 312 4.64 -14.97 25.06
CA LEU A 312 4.37 -13.53 25.19
C LEU A 312 5.21 -12.90 26.30
N GLN A 313 5.33 -13.56 27.46
CA GLN A 313 6.13 -13.05 28.56
C GLN A 313 7.60 -12.96 28.20
N LYS A 314 8.15 -13.98 27.51
CA LYS A 314 9.53 -13.94 26.98
C LYS A 314 9.74 -12.73 26.07
N TRP A 315 8.79 -12.42 25.19
CA TRP A 315 8.88 -11.26 24.30
C TRP A 315 8.73 -9.92 25.04
N ARG A 316 7.86 -9.83 26.06
CA ARG A 316 7.75 -8.62 26.91
C ARG A 316 9.05 -8.34 27.66
N GLU A 317 9.77 -9.38 28.04
CA GLU A 317 11.02 -9.31 28.80
C GLU A 317 12.28 -9.33 27.91
N ALA A 318 12.14 -9.27 26.59
CA ALA A 318 13.23 -9.52 25.64
C ALA A 318 14.47 -8.61 25.78
N GLY A 319 14.40 -7.52 26.55
CA GLY A 319 15.54 -6.63 26.80
C GLY A 319 16.06 -5.98 25.51
N THR A 320 17.35 -5.63 25.49
CA THR A 320 18.06 -5.15 24.30
C THR A 320 19.22 -6.08 23.97
N HIS A 321 19.58 -6.21 22.69
CA HIS A 321 20.72 -7.01 22.25
C HIS A 321 21.92 -6.12 21.91
N GLU A 322 23.14 -6.50 22.33
CA GLU A 322 24.36 -5.68 22.16
C GLU A 322 24.80 -5.45 20.70
N ASN A 323 24.49 -6.42 19.83
CA ASN A 323 24.79 -6.34 18.40
C ASN A 323 23.76 -5.51 17.60
N LEU A 324 22.63 -5.13 18.20
CA LEU A 324 21.62 -4.33 17.55
C LEU A 324 21.88 -2.85 17.83
N LYS A 325 22.09 -2.06 16.78
CA LYS A 325 22.46 -0.65 16.86
C LYS A 325 21.67 0.15 15.84
N LEU A 326 21.57 1.46 16.09
CA LEU A 326 21.12 2.40 15.06
C LEU A 326 22.08 2.37 13.86
N PRO A 327 21.59 2.64 12.64
CA PRO A 327 22.45 2.82 11.49
C PRO A 327 23.45 3.95 11.75
N SER A 328 24.63 3.85 11.14
CA SER A 328 25.53 5.00 11.02
C SER A 328 24.99 5.99 10.00
N LYS A 329 25.46 7.23 10.07
CA LYS A 329 25.19 8.25 9.04
C LYS A 329 25.51 7.72 7.65
N ASN A 330 24.63 7.94 6.68
CA ASN A 330 24.79 7.48 5.31
C ASN A 330 25.73 8.41 4.52
N GLU A 331 26.97 7.95 4.28
CA GLU A 331 27.99 8.71 3.54
C GLU A 331 27.72 8.77 2.02
N PHE A 332 26.74 8.04 1.51
CA PHE A 332 26.41 7.95 0.08
C PHE A 332 25.29 8.89 -0.36
N ILE A 333 24.75 9.74 0.53
CA ILE A 333 23.77 10.77 0.13
C ILE A 333 24.51 11.79 -0.76
N PRO A 334 24.13 11.92 -2.05
CA PRO A 334 24.86 12.79 -2.98
C PRO A 334 24.61 14.26 -2.65
N THR A 335 25.66 15.05 -2.80
CA THR A 335 25.65 16.51 -2.53
C THR A 335 25.89 17.35 -3.79
N ASN A 336 26.51 16.75 -4.82
CA ASN A 336 26.72 17.37 -6.12
C ASN A 336 25.71 16.82 -7.14
N PHE A 337 24.95 17.73 -7.75
CA PHE A 337 23.94 17.43 -8.77
C PHE A 337 24.20 18.14 -10.10
N ASP A 338 25.40 18.69 -10.28
CA ASP A 338 25.77 19.41 -11.49
C ASP A 338 25.83 18.44 -12.67
N ALA A 339 25.14 18.79 -13.76
CA ALA A 339 25.23 18.04 -15.00
C ALA A 339 26.58 18.30 -15.67
N CYS A 340 27.28 17.24 -16.08
CA CYS A 340 28.47 17.40 -16.92
C CYS A 340 28.09 18.12 -18.22
N PRO A 341 28.94 19.04 -18.71
CA PRO A 341 28.70 19.71 -19.98
C PRO A 341 28.68 18.68 -21.11
N HIS A 342 27.84 18.93 -22.11
CA HIS A 342 27.79 18.10 -23.32
C HIS A 342 29.14 18.16 -24.03
N GLU A 343 29.82 17.03 -24.18
CA GLU A 343 31.05 16.97 -24.98
C GLU A 343 30.69 17.21 -26.46
N PRO A 344 31.41 18.05 -27.21
CA PRO A 344 31.21 18.17 -28.65
C PRO A 344 31.48 16.81 -29.30
N GLU A 345 30.50 16.27 -30.04
CA GLU A 345 30.53 14.92 -30.62
C GLU A 345 31.84 14.62 -31.37
N TYR A 346 32.42 13.46 -31.10
CA TYR A 346 33.33 12.78 -32.04
C TYR A 346 32.54 12.41 -33.30
N CYS A 347 32.44 13.36 -34.22
CA CYS A 347 31.74 13.26 -35.50
C CYS A 347 32.51 12.40 -36.52
N HIS A 348 32.74 11.11 -36.22
CA HIS A 348 33.30 10.14 -37.17
C HIS A 348 32.69 8.75 -36.96
N LEU A 349 31.38 8.61 -37.14
CA LEU A 349 30.82 7.30 -37.47
C LEU A 349 30.81 7.13 -39.00
N PRO A 350 31.35 6.01 -39.54
CA PRO A 350 31.38 5.80 -40.99
C PRO A 350 29.96 5.69 -41.53
N VAL A 351 29.69 6.46 -42.59
CA VAL A 351 28.45 6.40 -43.36
C VAL A 351 28.38 5.03 -44.04
N MET A 352 27.33 4.27 -43.76
CA MET A 352 27.05 2.98 -44.41
C MET A 352 26.41 3.18 -45.79
#